data_AF-A0A6G1WG79-F1
#
_entry.id   AF-A0A6G1WG79-F1
#
_cell.length_a   1.000
_cell.length_b   1.000
_cell.length_c   1.000
_cell.angle_alpha   90.00
_cell.angle_beta   90.00
_cell.angle_gamma   90.00
#
_symmetry.space_group_name_H-M   'P 1'
#
loop_
_entity.id
_entity.type
_entity.pdbx_description
1 polymer ?
#
loop_
_entity_poly.entity_id
_entity_poly.type
_entity_poly.pdbx_seq_one_letter_code
_entity_poly.pdbx_strand_id
1 'polypeptide(L)' 'MQPKGGIHTRNTIERMAETMRSIGEGCTDRDLILTGKFSEQQVKLFGQRATELATAMARAA' A
#
# COMPACT_ATOMS: atom_id res chain seq x y z
N MET A 1 6.39 20.01 18.34
CA MET A 1 5.86 18.77 17.74
C MET A 1 6.78 18.34 16.61
N GLN A 2 7.41 17.16 16.69
CA GLN A 2 8.25 16.63 15.61
C GLN A 2 7.37 15.96 14.56
N PRO A 3 7.56 16.17 13.24
CA PRO A 3 6.78 15.50 12.23
C PRO A 3 7.25 14.03 12.17
N LYS A 4 6.54 13.15 12.87
CA LYS A 4 6.70 11.67 12.77
C LYS A 4 6.25 11.12 11.40
N GLY A 5 6.37 11.91 10.33
CA GLY A 5 5.83 11.60 9.01
C GLY A 5 6.50 10.40 8.35
N GLY A 6 7.82 10.27 8.44
CA GLY A 6 8.57 9.22 7.74
C GLY A 6 8.21 7.79 8.15
N ILE A 7 7.99 7.56 9.45
CA ILE A 7 7.59 6.24 9.99
C ILE A 7 6.14 5.93 9.58
N HIS A 8 5.27 6.93 9.60
CA HIS A 8 3.87 6.76 9.19
C HIS A 8 3.75 6.45 7.69
N THR A 9 4.59 7.09 6.87
CA THR A 9 4.66 6.85 5.43
C THR A 9 5.12 5.42 5.11
N ARG A 10 6.20 4.93 5.73
CA ARG A 10 6.71 3.57 5.47
C ARG A 10 5.70 2.50 5.90
N ASN A 11 5.12 2.65 7.10
CA ASN A 11 4.11 1.72 7.61
C ASN A 11 2.84 1.71 6.75
N THR A 12 2.45 2.85 6.16
CA THR A 12 1.32 2.92 5.22
C THR A 12 1.62 2.13 3.94
N ILE A 13 2.82 2.28 3.37
CA ILE A 13 3.23 1.55 2.16
C ILE A 13 3.27 0.04 2.42
N GLU A 14 3.84 -0.41 3.55
CA GLU A 14 3.89 -1.82 3.93
C GLU A 14 2.48 -2.41 4.07
N ARG A 15 1.59 -1.73 4.80
CA ARG A 15 0.19 -2.16 4.94
C ARG A 15 -0.57 -2.21 3.61
N MET A 16 -0.32 -1.25 2.72
CA MET A 16 -0.90 -1.27 1.38
C MET A 16 -0.38 -2.46 0.58
N ALA A 17 0.93 -2.73 0.60
CA ALA A 17 1.54 -3.85 -0.10
C ALA A 17 1.03 -5.20 0.42
N GLU A 18 0.89 -5.37 1.74
CA GLU A 18 0.27 -6.55 2.34
C GLU A 18 -1.19 -6.70 1.91
N THR A 19 -1.94 -5.59 1.86
CA THR A 19 -3.34 -5.61 1.40
C THR A 19 -3.42 -6.00 -0.07
N MET A 20 -2.56 -5.44 -0.92
CA MET A 20 -2.49 -5.82 -2.34
C MET A 20 -2.16 -7.30 -2.52
N ARG A 21 -1.17 -7.81 -1.77
CA ARG A 21 -0.81 -9.24 -1.78
C ARG A 21 -1.95 -10.13 -1.29
N SER A 22 -2.72 -9.68 -0.29
CA SER A 22 -3.88 -10.39 0.25
C SER A 22 -5.07 -10.42 -0.73
N ILE A 23 -5.30 -9.34 -1.48
CA ILE A 23 -6.29 -9.28 -2.56
C ILE A 23 -5.88 -10.20 -3.71
N GLY A 24 -4.59 -10.20 -4.06
CA GLY A 24 -4.02 -11.07 -5.09
C GLY A 24 -3.81 -10.38 -6.45
N GLU A 25 -3.64 -11.19 -7.48
CA GLU A 25 -3.32 -10.74 -8.84
C GLU A 25 -4.46 -9.88 -9.42
N GLY A 26 -4.12 -8.73 -10.02
CA GLY A 26 -5.09 -7.79 -10.56
C GLY A 26 -5.64 -6.77 -9.55
N CYS A 27 -5.11 -6.71 -8.32
CA CYS A 27 -5.42 -5.64 -7.36
C CYS A 27 -5.17 -4.26 -7.96
N THR A 28 -6.19 -3.41 -7.95
CA THR A 28 -6.13 -2.02 -8.42
C THR A 28 -6.24 -1.02 -7.27
N ASP A 29 -5.93 0.24 -7.56
CA ASP A 29 -6.16 1.37 -6.66
C ASP A 29 -7.61 1.41 -6.15
N ARG A 30 -8.58 1.03 -6.99
CA ARG A 30 -9.99 0.99 -6.62
C ARG A 30 -10.28 -0.08 -5.59
N ASP A 31 -9.66 -1.24 -5.70
CA ASP A 31 -9.83 -2.34 -4.73
C ASP A 31 -9.28 -1.93 -3.37
N LEU A 32 -8.17 -1.20 -3.34
CA LEU A 32 -7.60 -0.65 -2.11
C LEU A 32 -8.52 0.37 -1.45
N ILE A 33 -9.13 1.26 -2.24
CA ILE A 33 -10.13 2.22 -1.73
C ILE A 33 -11.35 1.48 -1.18
N LEU A 34 -11.83 0.44 -1.88
CA LEU A 34 -12.98 -0.37 -1.47
C LEU A 34 -12.76 -1.12 -0.16
N THR A 35 -11.50 -1.38 0.24
CA THR A 35 -11.22 -1.93 1.57
C THR A 35 -11.59 -1.00 2.72
N GLY A 36 -11.76 0.30 2.46
CA GLY A 36 -11.98 1.34 3.47
C GLY A 36 -10.78 1.62 4.38
N LYS A 37 -9.64 0.94 4.17
CA LYS A 37 -8.43 1.09 4.98
C LYS A 37 -7.56 2.27 4.58
N PHE A 38 -7.70 2.72 3.33
CA PHE A 38 -6.87 3.76 2.73
C PHE A 38 -7.74 4.82 2.07
N SER A 39 -7.35 6.09 2.19
CA SER A 39 -7.99 7.19 1.46
C SER A 39 -7.50 7.24 0.02
N GLU A 40 -8.29 7.84 -0.88
CA GLU A 40 -7.88 8.08 -2.27
C GLU A 40 -6.54 8.83 -2.37
N GLN A 41 -6.29 9.79 -1.46
CA GLN A 41 -5.01 10.49 -1.39
C GLN A 41 -3.85 9.56 -1.02
N GLN A 42 -4.03 8.68 -0.05
CA GLN A 42 -2.99 7.70 0.33
C GLN A 42 -2.72 6.74 -0.81
N VAL A 43 -3.77 6.25 -1.48
CA VAL A 43 -3.63 5.37 -2.64
C VAL A 43 -2.90 6.06 -3.78
N LYS A 44 -3.22 7.33 -4.07
CA LYS A 44 -2.53 8.09 -5.11
C LYS A 44 -1.06 8.41 -4.77
N LEU A 45 -0.76 8.67 -3.50
CA LEU A 45 0.61 9.00 -3.05
C LEU A 45 1.52 7.77 -2.91
N PHE A 46 0.95 6.64 -2.49
CA PHE A 46 1.71 5.46 -2.07
C PHE A 46 1.44 4.21 -2.91
N GLY A 47 0.42 4.22 -3.77
CA GLY A 47 0.00 3.08 -4.59
C GLY A 47 1.14 2.49 -5.40
N GLN A 48 1.86 3.31 -6.17
CA GLN A 48 2.97 2.81 -6.98
C GLN A 48 4.05 2.09 -6.14
N ARG A 49 4.47 2.69 -5.02
CA ARG A 49 5.47 2.11 -4.12
C ARG A 49 4.97 0.85 -3.43
N ALA A 50 3.70 0.82 -3.06
CA ALA A 50 3.06 -0.35 -2.48
C ALA A 50 2.97 -1.50 -3.48
N THR A 51 2.68 -1.23 -4.76
CA THR A 51 2.65 -2.24 -5.83
C THR A 51 4.03 -2.84 -6.07
N GLU A 52 5.07 -2.00 -6.12
CA GLU A 52 6.46 -2.47 -6.25
C GLU A 52 6.86 -3.35 -5.06
N LEU A 53 6.52 -2.94 -3.84
CA LEU A 53 6.79 -3.71 -2.64
C LEU A 53 6.00 -5.03 -2.62
N ALA A 54 4.71 -5.02 -2.96
CA ALA A 54 3.88 -6.22 -3.04
C ALA A 54 4.43 -7.22 -4.06
N THR A 55 4.88 -6.73 -5.22
CA THR A 55 5.53 -7.54 -6.27
C THR A 55 6.84 -8.15 -5.77
N ALA A 56 7.68 -7.36 -5.10
CA ALA A 56 8.92 -7.85 -4.52
C ALA A 56 8.66 -8.93 -3.45
N MET A 57 7.65 -8.73 -2.59
CA MET A 57 7.23 -9.71 -1.58
C MET A 57 6.65 -10.98 -2.19
N ALA A 58 5.94 -10.89 -3.32
CA ALA A 58 5.39 -12.04 -4.02
C ALA A 58 6.47 -12.87 -4.73
N ARG A 59 7.53 -12.23 -5.25
CA ARG A 59 8.70 -12.91 -5.84
C ARG A 59 9.64 -13.54 -4.82
N ALA A 60 9.63 -13.03 -3.59
CA ALA A 60 10.46 -13.52 -2.49
C ALA A 60 9.79 -14.66 -1.70
N ALA A 61 8.54 -14.99 -2.00
CA ALA A 61 7.74 -16.06 -1.37
C ALA A 61 7.77 -17.32 -2.24
#